data_AF-A0A5C6B1P5-F1
#
_entry.id   AF-A0A5C6B1P5-F1
#
_cell.length_a   1.000
_cell.length_b   1.000
_cell.length_c   1.000
_cell.angle_alpha   90.00
_cell.angle_beta   90.00
_cell.angle_gamma   90.00
#
_symmetry.space_group_name_H-M   'P 1'
#
loop_
_entity.id
_entity.type
_entity.pdbx_description
1 polymer ?
#
loop_
_entity_poly.entity_id
_entity_poly.type
_entity_poly.pdbx_seq_one_letter_code
_entity_poly.pdbx_strand_id
1 'polypeptide(L)' 'MLLLSMLFMLIAVIAMIIEMRRWAPDYFRTNSARPTTMVVQSPSQHLL' A
#
# COMPACT_ATOMS: atom_id res chain seq x y z
N MET A 1 -14.59 24.84 24.00
CA MET A 1 -13.27 24.21 23.78
C MET A 1 -13.38 22.69 23.69
N LEU A 2 -13.85 21.99 24.73
CA LEU A 2 -14.00 20.52 24.73
C LEU A 2 -14.82 19.97 23.54
N LEU A 3 -16.00 20.55 23.28
CA LEU A 3 -16.87 20.07 22.19
C LEU A 3 -16.24 20.26 20.80
N LEU A 4 -15.53 21.37 20.59
CA LEU A 4 -14.84 21.66 19.34
C LEU A 4 -13.67 20.68 19.12
N SER A 5 -12.91 20.36 20.18
CA SER A 5 -11.82 19.39 20.09
C SER A 5 -12.33 17.97 19.85
N MET A 6 -13.46 17.57 20.43
CA MET A 6 -14.09 16.28 20.16
C MET A 6 -14.56 16.16 18.71
N LEU A 7 -15.17 17.23 18.18
CA LEU A 7 -15.61 17.27 16.79
C LEU A 7 -14.42 17.21 15.82
N PHE A 8 -13.37 17.97 16.09
CA PHE A 8 -12.14 17.94 15.30
C PHE A 8 -11.48 16.56 15.31
N MET A 9 -11.40 15.92 16.48
CA MET A 9 -10.89 14.55 16.61
C MET A 9 -11.71 13.57 15.77
N LEU A 10 -13.04 13.66 15.80
CA LEU A 10 -13.92 12.77 15.05
C LEU A 10 -13.68 12.88 13.54
N ILE A 11 -13.57 14.10 13.04
CA ILE A 11 -13.27 14.36 11.62
C ILE A 11 -11.90 13.78 11.25
N ALA A 12 -10.89 13.99 12.10
CA ALA A 12 -9.53 13.47 11.86
C ALA A 12 -9.49 11.93 11.79
N VAL A 13 -10.21 11.23 12.68
CA VAL A 13 -10.28 9.77 12.67
C VAL A 13 -11.01 9.25 11.42
N ILE A 14 -12.10 9.89 11.01
CA ILE A 14 -12.81 9.52 9.79
C ILE A 14 -11.90 9.67 8.56
N ALA A 15 -11.20 10.80 8.46
CA ALA A 15 -10.24 11.03 7.37
C ALA A 15 -9.13 9.97 7.35
N MET A 16 -8.58 9.62 8.53
CA MET A 16 -7.56 8.58 8.67
C MET A 16 -8.07 7.20 8.25
N ILE A 17 -9.31 6.82 8.58
CA ILE A 17 -9.90 5.56 8.15
C ILE A 17 -10.04 5.51 6.62
N ILE A 18 -10.47 6.61 6.00
CA ILE A 18 -10.58 6.70 4.53
C ILE A 18 -9.21 6.52 3.89
N GLU A 19 -8.20 7.21 4.39
CA GLU A 19 -6.83 7.14 3.89
C GLU A 19 -6.24 5.73 4.06
N MET A 20 -6.47 5.11 5.21
CA MET A 20 -6.06 3.73 5.47
C MET A 20 -6.68 2.78 4.45
N ARG A 21 -7.97 2.93 4.10
CA ARG A 21 -8.61 2.06 3.10
C ARG A 21 -8.09 2.30 1.68
N ARG A 22 -7.61 3.50 1.37
CA ARG A 22 -7.08 3.86 0.04
C ARG A 22 -5.72 3.21 -0.23
N TRP A 23 -4.86 3.16 0.79
CA TRP A 23 -3.49 2.64 0.68
C TRP A 23 -3.29 1.29 1.38
N ALA A 24 -4.35 0.71 1.94
CA ALA A 24 -4.27 -0.61 2.53
C ALA A 24 -3.86 -1.63 1.46
N PRO A 25 -2.94 -2.56 1.79
CA PRO A 25 -2.60 -3.64 0.90
C PRO A 25 -3.82 -4.56 0.71
N ASP A 26 -4.02 -5.00 -0.54
CA ASP A 26 -5.03 -5.98 -0.89
C ASP A 26 -4.62 -7.37 -0.38
N TYR A 27 -4.97 -7.70 0.87
CA TYR A 27 -4.58 -8.97 1.50
C TYR A 27 -5.12 -10.23 0.77
N PHE A 28 -6.27 -10.11 0.08
CA PHE A 28 -6.96 -11.26 -0.54
C PHE A 28 -7.05 -11.18 -2.07
N ARG A 29 -6.59 -10.07 -2.68
CA ARG A 29 -6.69 -9.85 -4.13
C ARG A 29 -5.33 -9.43 -4.67
N THR A 30 -4.54 -10.42 -5.06
CA THR A 30 -3.19 -10.21 -5.58
C THR A 30 -3.14 -9.94 -7.09
N ASN A 31 -4.29 -9.84 -7.76
CA ASN A 31 -4.36 -9.62 -9.22
C ASN A 31 -3.72 -8.28 -9.68
N SER A 32 -3.74 -7.27 -8.80
CA SER A 32 -3.08 -5.96 -9.02
C SER A 32 -1.58 -6.00 -8.72
N ALA A 33 -1.13 -6.94 -7.87
CA ALA A 33 0.27 -7.17 -7.59
C ALA A 33 0.88 -7.96 -8.74
N ARG A 34 1.38 -7.27 -9.75
CA ARG A 34 2.22 -7.86 -10.80
C ARG A 34 3.68 -7.72 -10.39
N PRO A 35 4.28 -8.69 -9.68
CA PRO A 35 5.68 -8.62 -9.34
C PRO A 35 6.49 -8.64 -10.63
N THR A 36 7.14 -7.53 -10.96
CA THR A 36 8.16 -7.50 -12.01
C THR A 36 9.41 -8.16 -11.43
N THR A 37 9.51 -9.47 -11.56
CA THR A 37 10.73 -10.18 -11.21
C THR A 37 11.82 -9.80 -12.21
N MET A 38 12.88 -9.14 -11.74
CA MET A 38 14.07 -8.94 -12.56
C MET A 38 14.74 -10.31 -12.71
N VAL A 39 14.57 -10.94 -13.87
CA VAL A 39 15.34 -12.14 -14.22
C VAL A 39 16.78 -11.66 -14.41
N VAL A 40 17.63 -11.89 -13.42
CA VAL A 40 19.08 -11.79 -13.62
C VAL A 40 19.44 -12.91 -14.58
N GLN A 41 19.63 -12.55 -15.84
CA GLN A 41 20.25 -13.44 -16.81
C GLN A 41 21.67 -13.65 -16.31
N SER A 42 21.91 -14.78 -15.64
CA SER A 42 23.27 -15.24 -15.39
C SER A 42 23.95 -15.31 -16.76
N PRO A 43 25.13 -14.70 -16.96
CA PRO A 43 25.77 -14.74 -18.26
C PRO A 43 25.94 -16.21 -18.63
N SER A 44 25.14 -16.63 -19.61
CA SER A 44 25.25 -17.96 -20.21
C SER A 44 26.70 -18.06 -20.64
N GLN A 45 27.47 -18.91 -19.96
CA GLN A 45 28.82 -19.28 -20.37
C GLN A 45 28.70 -20.03 -21.70
N HIS A 46 28.44 -19.31 -22.78
CA HIS A 46 28.49 -19.82 -24.13
C HIS A 46 29.95 -19.66 -24.60
N LEU A 47 30.75 -20.61 -24.11
CA LEU A 47 31.76 -21.36 -24.85
C LEU A 47 32.81 -20.58 -25.67
N LEU A 48 34.07 -20.82 -25.27
CA LEU A 48 35.30 -20.94 -26.07
C LEU A 48 35.86 -19.67 -26.72
#